data_AF-A0A6C0JSP1-F1
#
_entry.id   AF-A0A6C0JSP1-F1
#
_cell.length_a   1.000
_cell.length_b   1.000
_cell.length_c   1.000
_cell.angle_alpha   90.00
_cell.angle_beta   90.00
_cell.angle_gamma   90.00
#
_symmetry.space_group_name_H-M   'P 1'
#
loop_
_entity.id
_entity.type
_entity.pdbx_description
1 polymer ?
#
loop_
_entity_poly.entity_id
_entity_poly.type
_entity_poly.pdbx_seq_one_letter_code
_entity_poly.pdbx_strand_id
1 'polypeptide(L)'
;MDELTFSEIFTELSSYNAKKYVRVIFDFNNPWEEMFCVYDVNELLVWFGDQCNEFGEVMEPTFDREYNAELSSASFTISKHIFCEIYDQELTNQFKLLIDSIPFELDGKIYNENIIN
;
A
#
# COMPACT_ATOMS: atom_id res chain seq x y z
N MET A 1 -7.62 6.32 -10.82
CA MET A 1 -7.43 4.89 -10.54
C MET A 1 -8.27 4.06 -11.52
N ASP A 2 -7.64 3.13 -12.23
CA ASP A 2 -8.31 2.20 -13.15
C ASP A 2 -8.31 0.79 -12.53
N GLU A 3 -9.48 0.15 -12.44
CA GLU A 3 -9.64 -1.25 -11.97
C GLU A 3 -9.26 -2.25 -13.07
N LEU A 4 -8.50 -3.29 -12.73
CA LEU A 4 -8.00 -4.30 -13.66
C LEU A 4 -8.13 -5.72 -13.07
N THR A 5 -8.27 -6.73 -13.93
CA THR A 5 -8.28 -8.13 -13.48
C THR A 5 -6.86 -8.70 -13.30
N PHE A 6 -6.70 -9.72 -12.45
CA PHE A 6 -5.41 -10.37 -12.19
C PHE A 6 -4.72 -10.91 -13.45
N SER A 7 -5.50 -11.43 -14.43
CA SER A 7 -4.96 -11.96 -15.69
C SER A 7 -4.43 -10.88 -16.63
N GLU A 8 -5.05 -9.70 -16.64
CA GLU A 8 -4.61 -8.56 -17.43
C GLU A 8 -3.29 -8.03 -16.85
N ILE A 9 -3.20 -7.94 -15.53
CA ILE A 9 -1.99 -7.49 -14.85
C ILE A 9 -0.85 -8.48 -14.96
N PHE A 10 -1.06 -9.80 -14.88
CA PHE A 10 0.05 -10.76 -15.08
C PHE A 10 0.67 -10.62 -16.49
N THR A 11 -0.18 -10.36 -17.48
CA THR A 11 0.25 -10.08 -18.86
C THR A 11 0.96 -8.72 -18.96
N GLU A 12 0.51 -7.70 -18.23
CA GLU A 12 1.15 -6.39 -18.22
C GLU A 12 2.45 -6.33 -17.39
N LEU A 13 2.52 -7.01 -16.24
CA LEU A 13 3.73 -7.17 -15.40
C LEU A 13 4.85 -7.88 -16.17
N SER A 14 4.50 -8.93 -16.92
CA SER A 14 5.46 -9.62 -17.79
C SER A 14 5.90 -8.79 -19.00
N SER A 15 5.18 -7.70 -19.34
CA SER A 15 5.50 -6.81 -20.46
C SER A 15 6.48 -5.67 -20.13
N TYR A 16 7.01 -5.59 -18.90
CA TYR A 16 7.97 -4.55 -18.45
C TYR A 16 7.48 -3.09 -18.64
N ASN A 17 6.18 -2.89 -18.81
CA ASN A 17 5.63 -1.61 -19.20
C ASN A 17 5.27 -0.77 -17.96
N ALA A 18 6.30 -0.38 -17.18
CA ALA A 18 6.40 0.75 -16.23
C ALA A 18 5.18 1.23 -15.40
N LYS A 19 4.12 0.43 -15.27
CA LYS A 19 2.91 0.77 -14.51
C LYS A 19 3.09 0.29 -13.07
N LYS A 20 2.85 1.19 -12.12
CA LYS A 20 2.99 0.92 -10.69
C LYS A 20 1.69 0.27 -10.19
N TYR A 21 1.65 -1.06 -10.19
CA TYR A 21 0.47 -1.80 -9.72
C TYR A 21 0.46 -1.93 -8.21
N VAL A 22 -0.74 -1.81 -7.65
CA VAL A 22 -1.01 -2.09 -6.25
C VAL A 22 -2.16 -3.08 -6.19
N ARG A 23 -1.97 -4.15 -5.41
CA ARG A 23 -3.03 -5.05 -4.98
C ARG A 23 -3.39 -4.68 -3.55
N VAL A 24 -4.68 -4.60 -3.27
CA VAL A 24 -5.21 -4.32 -1.93
C VAL A 24 -6.09 -5.49 -1.53
N ILE A 25 -5.92 -5.96 -0.30
CA ILE A 25 -6.64 -7.09 0.27
C ILE A 25 -7.41 -6.55 1.47
N PHE A 26 -8.72 -6.76 1.45
CA PHE A 26 -9.64 -6.41 2.51
C PHE A 26 -10.09 -7.69 3.23
N ASP A 27 -9.64 -7.88 4.48
CA ASP A 27 -9.92 -9.07 5.29
C ASP A 27 -11.03 -8.80 6.33
N PHE A 28 -12.19 -8.36 5.83
CA PHE A 28 -13.39 -8.22 6.65
C PHE A 28 -14.21 -9.52 6.67
N ASN A 29 -15.38 -9.50 7.31
CA ASN A 29 -16.30 -10.66 7.39
C ASN A 29 -16.62 -11.32 6.03
N ASN A 30 -16.48 -10.57 4.94
CA ASN A 30 -16.51 -11.08 3.57
C ASN A 30 -15.25 -10.56 2.87
N PRO A 31 -14.14 -11.31 2.79
CA PRO A 31 -12.92 -10.80 2.21
C PRO A 31 -13.02 -10.55 0.70
N TRP A 32 -12.38 -9.49 0.23
CA TRP A 32 -12.22 -9.22 -1.21
C TRP A 32 -10.86 -8.59 -1.49
N GLU A 33 -10.52 -8.52 -2.76
CA GLU A 33 -9.30 -7.89 -3.23
C GLU A 33 -9.60 -6.93 -4.38
N GLU A 34 -8.81 -5.87 -4.45
CA GLU A 34 -8.83 -4.89 -5.51
C GLU A 34 -7.43 -4.74 -6.11
N MET A 35 -7.36 -4.49 -7.41
CA MET A 35 -6.09 -4.22 -8.07
C MET A 35 -6.23 -3.00 -8.98
N PHE A 36 -5.25 -2.11 -8.89
CA PHE A 36 -5.26 -0.87 -9.65
C PHE A 36 -3.85 -0.32 -9.92
N CYS A 37 -3.78 0.58 -10.90
CA CYS A 37 -2.58 1.36 -11.17
C CYS A 37 -2.57 2.66 -10.35
N VAL A 38 -1.40 2.99 -9.81
CA VAL A 38 -1.13 4.24 -9.09
C VAL A 38 -0.06 5.01 -9.83
N TYR A 39 -0.22 6.33 -9.97
CA TYR A 39 0.82 7.17 -10.57
C TYR A 39 1.66 7.90 -9.53
N ASP A 40 1.03 8.27 -8.41
CA ASP A 40 1.58 9.07 -7.33
C ASP A 40 1.39 8.39 -5.96
N VAL A 41 2.46 8.35 -5.15
CA VAL A 41 2.43 7.82 -3.79
C VAL A 41 1.48 8.58 -2.88
N ASN A 42 1.27 9.88 -3.11
CA ASN A 42 0.34 10.69 -2.32
C ASN A 42 -1.12 10.30 -2.61
N GLU A 43 -1.44 9.98 -3.87
CA GLU A 43 -2.76 9.46 -4.25
C GLU A 43 -3.05 8.15 -3.52
N LEU A 44 -2.04 7.26 -3.45
CA LEU A 44 -2.16 6.00 -2.72
C LEU A 44 -2.38 6.21 -1.22
N LEU A 45 -1.63 7.12 -0.59
CA LEU A 45 -1.80 7.42 0.83
C LEU A 45 -3.20 7.99 1.13
N VAL A 46 -3.65 8.96 0.34
CA VAL A 46 -4.99 9.56 0.48
C VAL A 46 -6.05 8.49 0.32
N TRP A 47 -5.93 7.64 -0.70
CA TRP A 47 -6.86 6.55 -0.93
C TRP A 47 -6.96 5.60 0.26
N PHE A 48 -5.83 5.16 0.83
CA PHE A 48 -5.85 4.33 2.03
C PHE A 48 -6.48 5.04 3.24
N GLY A 49 -6.27 6.35 3.39
CA GLY A 49 -6.93 7.15 4.41
C GLY A 49 -8.45 7.16 4.25
N ASP A 50 -8.93 7.33 3.01
CA ASP A 50 -10.36 7.29 2.68
C ASP A 50 -10.96 5.91 2.96
N GLN A 51 -10.27 4.82 2.56
CA GLN A 51 -10.72 3.45 2.84
C GLN A 51 -10.78 3.17 4.34
N CYS A 52 -9.73 3.55 5.11
CA CYS A 52 -9.75 3.36 6.56
C CYS A 52 -10.93 4.12 7.19
N ASN A 53 -11.17 5.37 6.79
CA ASN A 53 -12.29 6.16 7.28
C ASN A 53 -13.66 5.55 6.91
N GLU A 54 -13.80 5.04 5.68
CA GLU A 54 -15.02 4.38 5.22
C GLU A 54 -15.35 3.13 6.05
N PHE A 55 -14.34 2.33 6.38
CA PHE A 55 -14.51 1.09 7.16
C PHE A 55 -14.40 1.27 8.68
N GLY A 56 -14.15 2.50 9.16
CA GLY A 56 -13.97 2.77 10.59
C GLY A 56 -12.69 2.16 11.18
N GLU A 57 -11.67 1.98 10.35
CA GLU A 57 -10.36 1.47 10.72
C GLU A 57 -9.41 2.60 11.11
N VAL A 58 -8.46 2.31 11.98
CA VAL A 58 -7.33 3.20 12.26
C VAL A 58 -6.22 2.88 11.27
N MET A 59 -5.72 3.90 10.57
CA MET A 59 -4.62 3.75 9.62
C MET A 59 -3.30 3.66 10.39
N GLU A 60 -2.69 2.47 10.40
CA GLU A 60 -1.44 2.16 11.09
C GLU A 60 -0.49 1.42 10.12
N PRO A 61 -0.01 2.12 9.07
CA PRO A 61 0.70 1.47 7.99
C PRO A 61 2.07 0.98 8.46
N THR A 62 2.37 -0.28 8.20
CA THR A 62 3.64 -0.93 8.54
C THR A 62 4.19 -1.66 7.32
N PHE A 63 5.51 -1.59 7.15
CA PHE A 63 6.19 -2.25 6.04
C PHE A 63 6.49 -3.71 6.40
N ASP A 64 5.85 -4.63 5.69
CA ASP A 64 6.03 -6.06 5.87
C ASP A 64 6.98 -6.58 4.79
N ARG A 65 8.19 -6.96 5.19
CA ARG A 65 9.26 -7.35 4.25
C ARG A 65 9.05 -8.73 3.62
N GLU A 66 7.82 -9.23 3.52
CA GLU A 66 7.53 -10.44 2.76
C GLU A 66 7.72 -10.15 1.27
N TYR A 67 8.97 -10.30 0.82
CA TYR A 67 9.34 -10.15 -0.58
C TYR A 67 8.86 -11.40 -1.32
N ASN A 68 7.81 -11.27 -2.11
CA ASN A 68 7.49 -12.29 -3.11
C ASN A 68 8.53 -12.20 -4.23
N ALA A 69 9.58 -13.02 -4.12
CA ALA A 69 10.70 -12.99 -5.07
C ALA A 69 10.30 -13.34 -6.51
N GLU A 70 9.19 -14.05 -6.71
CA GLU A 70 8.71 -14.41 -8.04
C GLU A 70 8.06 -13.23 -8.77
N LEU A 71 7.40 -12.33 -8.03
CA LEU A 71 6.67 -11.19 -8.58
C LEU A 71 7.34 -9.84 -8.31
N SER A 72 8.44 -9.82 -7.56
CA SER A 72 9.17 -8.60 -7.18
C SER A 72 8.27 -7.54 -6.54
N SER A 73 7.39 -7.97 -5.63
CA SER A 73 6.49 -7.10 -4.88
C SER A 73 6.98 -6.89 -3.44
N ALA A 74 6.43 -5.87 -2.79
CA ALA A 74 6.61 -5.63 -1.38
C ALA A 74 5.26 -5.40 -0.68
N SER A 75 5.12 -5.93 0.52
CA SER A 75 3.85 -5.94 1.25
C SER A 75 3.81 -4.88 2.34
N PHE A 76 2.61 -4.39 2.63
CA PHE A 76 2.34 -3.45 3.71
C PHE A 76 1.03 -3.83 4.38
N THR A 77 1.00 -3.83 5.70
CA THR A 77 -0.24 -3.76 6.46
C THR A 77 -0.64 -2.30 6.58
N ILE A 78 -1.87 -1.93 6.23
CA ILE A 78 -2.37 -0.55 6.27
C ILE A 78 -3.21 -0.30 7.51
N SER A 79 -4.03 -1.29 7.86
CA SER A 79 -4.80 -1.34 9.10
C SER A 79 -4.96 -2.80 9.52
N LYS A 80 -5.75 -3.06 10.57
CA LYS A 80 -6.03 -4.42 11.02
C LYS A 80 -6.63 -5.31 9.93
N HIS A 81 -7.39 -4.74 8.99
CA HIS A 81 -8.11 -5.50 7.96
C HIS A 81 -7.78 -5.07 6.52
N ILE A 82 -6.84 -4.14 6.32
CA ILE A 82 -6.46 -3.65 4.99
C ILE A 82 -4.96 -3.91 4.79
N PHE A 83 -4.63 -4.62 3.73
CA PHE A 83 -3.25 -4.97 3.36
C PHE A 83 -3.00 -4.57 1.92
N CYS A 84 -1.76 -4.32 1.55
CA CYS A 84 -1.43 -4.09 0.15
C CYS A 84 -0.09 -4.71 -0.27
N GLU A 85 0.02 -4.98 -1.56
CA GLU A 85 1.24 -5.41 -2.24
C GLU A 85 1.52 -4.44 -3.39
N ILE A 86 2.72 -3.87 -3.40
CA ILE A 86 3.17 -2.94 -4.44
C ILE A 86 4.12 -3.67 -5.37
N TYR A 87 3.80 -3.69 -6.67
CA TYR A 87 4.55 -4.37 -7.73
C TYR A 87 5.41 -3.37 -8.53
N ASP A 88 6.04 -2.44 -7.82
CA ASP A 88 6.98 -1.47 -8.38
C ASP A 88 7.97 -1.00 -7.32
N GLN A 89 9.27 -1.14 -7.61
CA GLN A 89 10.32 -0.86 -6.63
C GLN A 89 10.42 0.63 -6.29
N GLU A 90 10.21 1.51 -7.27
CA GLU A 90 10.30 2.95 -7.04
C GLU A 90 9.15 3.44 -6.15
N LEU A 91 7.91 3.06 -6.48
CA LEU A 91 6.72 3.35 -5.70
C LEU A 91 6.82 2.75 -4.28
N THR A 92 7.32 1.52 -4.17
CA THR A 92 7.56 0.88 -2.86
C THR A 92 8.47 1.73 -1.98
N ASN A 93 9.59 2.18 -2.53
CA ASN A 93 10.54 3.01 -1.77
C ASN A 93 9.93 4.36 -1.37
N GLN A 94 9.18 5.00 -2.28
CA GLN A 94 8.49 6.25 -1.99
C GLN A 94 7.42 6.07 -0.91
N PHE A 95 6.61 5.01 -1.01
CA PHE A 95 5.53 4.74 -0.06
C PHE A 95 6.09 4.42 1.33
N LYS A 96 7.15 3.62 1.39
CA LYS A 96 7.88 3.35 2.63
C LYS A 96 8.37 4.63 3.31
N LEU A 97 9.04 5.51 2.57
CA LEU A 97 9.51 6.80 3.12
C LEU A 97 8.35 7.65 3.63
N LEU A 98 7.21 7.63 2.92
CA LEU A 98 6.03 8.38 3.29
C LEU A 98 5.40 7.84 4.58
N ILE A 99 5.17 6.53 4.70
CA ILE A 99 4.60 5.93 5.91
C ILE A 99 5.52 6.10 7.12
N ASP A 100 6.84 5.98 6.92
CA ASP A 100 7.82 6.18 8.00
C ASP A 100 7.88 7.66 8.46
N SER A 101 7.30 8.60 7.69
CA SER A 101 7.17 10.02 8.04
C SER A 101 5.86 10.38 8.74
N ILE A 102 4.91 9.44 8.80
CA ILE A 102 3.62 9.63 9.47
C ILE A 102 3.86 9.58 10.98
N PRO A 103 3.49 10.64 11.72
CA PRO A 103 3.62 10.62 13.16
C PRO A 103 2.72 9.56 13.77
N PHE A 104 3.24 8.75 14.68
CA PHE A 104 2.44 7.80 15.47
C PHE A 104 2.26 8.31 16.90
N GLU A 105 1.13 8.00 17.52
CA GLU A 105 0.85 8.37 18.90
C GLU A 105 1.19 7.22 19.86
N LEU A 106 2.02 7.51 20.86
CA LEU A 106 2.35 6.57 21.94
C LEU A 106 2.22 7.31 23.28
N ASP A 107 1.43 6.77 24.21
CA ASP A 107 1.21 7.33 25.55
C ASP A 107 0.76 8.81 25.57
N GLY A 108 -0.09 9.22 24.62
CA GLY A 108 -0.57 10.62 24.52
C GLY A 108 0.46 11.60 23.96
N LYS A 109 1.54 11.10 23.34
CA LYS A 109 2.58 11.88 22.69
C LYS A 109 2.72 11.48 21.24
N ILE A 110 2.83 12.47 20.36
CA ILE A 110 3.05 12.28 18.93
C ILE A 110 4.56 12.16 18.69
N TYR A 111 4.99 11.03 18.12
CA TYR A 111 6.37 10.77 17.72
C TYR A 111 6.44 10.74 16.19
N ASN A 112 7.47 11.38 15.64
CA ASN A 112 7.81 11.27 14.23
C ASN A 112 9.28 10.87 14.15
N GLU A 113 9.57 9.62 13.82
CA GLU A 113 10.95 9.11 13.79
C GLU A 113 11.75 9.64 12.58
N ASN A 114 11.11 10.32 11.62
CA ASN A 114 11.76 10.82 10.39
C ASN A 114 11.63 12.33 10.16
N ILE A 115 11.96 13.14 11.16
CA ILE A 115 12.54 14.46 10.87
C ILE A 115 13.99 14.21 10.42
N ILE A 116 14.18 14.00 9.12
CA ILE A 116 15.49 14.04 8.48
C ILE A 116 16.13 15.40 8.83
N ASN A 117 17.19 15.40 9.62
CA ASN A 117 18.14 16.52 9.75
C ASN A 117 19.18 16.43 8.62
#